data_AF-A0A2T4YU60-F1
#
_entry.id   AF-A0A2T4YU60-F1
#
_cell.length_a   1.000
_cell.length_b   1.000
_cell.length_c   1.000
_cell.angle_alpha   90.00
_cell.angle_beta   90.00
_cell.angle_gamma   90.00
#
_symmetry.space_group_name_H-M   'P 1'
#
loop_
_entity.id
_entity.type
_entity.pdbx_description
1 polymer ?
#
loop_
_entity_poly.entity_id
_entity_poly.type
_entity_poly.pdbx_seq_one_letter_code
_entity_poly.pdbx_strand_id
1 'polypeptide(L)'
;MQPVRAAEHSKRRFVALDGLRGVAALMVVAYHIGIFLKFPSGMTVHGNIAVDFFLCLSGFVLAFAHERRLRENGGELARFLMSRVVRLWPSVLAGSVAALLVALGMAGGPGASSAYRAFALSLVVLPRLEGQNLVWFNGVYWSLFAEILVNVLWAISVKALGNRGLITIAFVLSVAITWIAIDHNSVHFFYQSVDMIVPTTVRALASFCMGVVAYRIYEARRVKADVAPVILIAALLFPMIVPGVSWFGIPLSLFYILCANPMIVLLGALGQREQSRVLTWLGNISFPLYATHLPVVMLLSRLMAGQPLAERLTAAVGIVGAALIVAEVVRRYVEKPALAYLGARLLVPRRAVSVG
;
A
#
# COMPACT_ATOMS: atom_id res chain seq x y z
N MET A 1 17.22 9.16 -35.89
CA MET A 1 17.42 9.71 -34.52
C MET A 1 16.30 9.28 -33.53
N GLN A 2 16.08 7.98 -33.29
CA GLN A 2 15.03 7.51 -32.34
C GLN A 2 15.34 6.23 -31.49
N PRO A 3 16.55 6.02 -30.92
CA PRO A 3 16.70 5.03 -29.84
C PRO A 3 16.78 5.64 -28.42
N VAL A 4 17.07 6.94 -28.29
CA VAL A 4 17.37 7.58 -26.99
C VAL A 4 16.11 7.82 -26.14
N ARG A 5 14.97 8.15 -26.75
CA ARG A 5 13.73 8.53 -26.03
C ARG A 5 13.04 7.36 -25.31
N ALA A 6 13.25 6.12 -25.75
CA ALA A 6 12.68 4.93 -25.08
C ALA A 6 13.43 4.57 -23.78
N ALA A 7 14.71 4.97 -23.66
CA ALA A 7 15.54 4.72 -22.49
C ALA A 7 15.26 5.72 -21.34
N GLU A 8 14.83 6.95 -21.63
CA GLU A 8 14.50 7.97 -20.61
C GLU A 8 13.27 7.62 -19.77
N HIS A 9 12.26 6.97 -20.38
CA HIS A 9 11.05 6.56 -19.67
C HIS A 9 11.31 5.54 -18.54
N SER A 10 12.41 4.78 -18.63
CA SER A 10 12.81 3.77 -17.64
C SER A 10 13.41 4.35 -16.34
N LYS A 11 13.70 5.66 -16.28
CA LYS A 11 14.42 6.28 -15.15
C LYS A 11 13.66 7.40 -14.44
N ARG A 12 12.46 7.77 -14.90
CA ARG A 12 11.73 8.88 -14.29
C ARG A 12 11.17 8.46 -12.92
N ARG A 13 11.77 8.99 -11.86
CA ARG A 13 11.33 8.81 -10.47
C ARG A 13 10.45 9.98 -10.06
N PHE A 14 9.26 9.68 -9.54
CA PHE A 14 8.32 10.70 -9.07
C PHE A 14 8.59 11.03 -7.59
N VAL A 15 9.49 11.98 -7.34
CA VAL A 15 9.96 12.33 -5.98
C VAL A 15 8.81 12.77 -5.07
N ALA A 16 7.84 13.53 -5.58
CA ALA A 16 6.67 13.92 -4.80
C ALA A 16 5.81 12.72 -4.39
N LEU A 17 5.62 11.75 -5.29
CA LEU A 17 4.87 10.52 -4.99
C LEU A 17 5.59 9.63 -3.98
N ASP A 18 6.92 9.63 -3.96
CA ASP A 18 7.69 8.96 -2.92
C ASP A 18 7.45 9.58 -1.54
N GLY A 19 7.45 10.91 -1.46
CA GLY A 19 7.13 11.62 -0.23
C GLY A 19 5.72 11.30 0.26
N LEU A 20 4.72 11.40 -0.62
CA LEU A 20 3.32 11.09 -0.30
C LEU A 20 3.14 9.62 0.13
N ARG A 21 3.87 8.69 -0.48
CA ARG A 21 3.87 7.28 -0.09
C ARG A 21 4.38 7.09 1.35
N GLY A 22 5.45 7.80 1.73
CA GLY A 22 5.96 7.74 3.11
C GLY A 22 5.01 8.38 4.12
N VAL A 23 4.37 9.50 3.75
CA VAL A 23 3.32 10.11 4.57
C VAL A 23 2.16 9.15 4.77
N ALA A 24 1.66 8.51 3.70
CA ALA A 24 0.60 7.50 3.81
C ALA A 24 0.99 6.33 4.74
N ALA A 25 2.26 5.88 4.72
CA ALA A 25 2.73 4.86 5.67
C ALA A 25 2.65 5.34 7.12
N LEU A 26 3.05 6.58 7.40
CA LEU A 26 2.95 7.19 8.73
C LEU A 26 1.49 7.34 9.18
N MET A 27 0.56 7.67 8.26
CA MET A 27 -0.87 7.72 8.56
C MET A 27 -1.38 6.35 9.03
N VAL A 28 -0.96 5.26 8.39
CA VAL A 28 -1.31 3.89 8.80
C VAL A 28 -0.72 3.54 10.17
N VAL A 29 0.53 3.95 10.43
CA VAL A 29 1.16 3.75 11.75
C VAL A 29 0.37 4.50 12.83
N ALA A 30 0.07 5.78 12.62
CA ALA A 30 -0.69 6.61 13.55
C ALA A 30 -2.10 6.03 13.81
N TYR A 31 -2.76 5.53 12.77
CA TYR A 31 -4.05 4.85 12.90
C TYR A 31 -3.99 3.65 13.85
N HIS A 32 -3.01 2.75 13.67
CA HIS A 32 -2.86 1.59 14.54
C HIS A 32 -2.42 1.98 15.96
N ILE A 33 -1.54 2.97 16.12
CA ILE A 33 -1.19 3.50 17.44
C ILE A 33 -2.45 3.97 18.17
N GLY A 34 -3.32 4.72 17.48
CA GLY A 34 -4.59 5.17 18.04
C GLY A 34 -5.48 4.02 18.52
N ILE A 35 -5.60 2.95 17.72
CA ILE A 35 -6.34 1.74 18.09
C ILE A 35 -5.74 1.07 19.32
N PHE A 36 -4.43 0.76 19.29
CA PHE A 36 -3.79 -0.03 20.33
C PHE A 36 -3.57 0.73 21.64
N LEU A 37 -3.39 2.04 21.57
CA LEU A 37 -3.39 2.91 22.75
C LEU A 37 -4.79 3.33 23.19
N LYS A 38 -5.85 2.90 22.50
CA LYS A 38 -7.26 3.21 22.83
C LYS A 38 -7.50 4.72 22.96
N PHE A 39 -7.06 5.48 21.96
CA PHE A 39 -7.43 6.90 21.86
C PHE A 39 -8.94 7.04 21.62
N PRO A 40 -9.55 8.18 22.00
CA PRO A 40 -10.95 8.45 21.72
C PRO A 40 -11.28 8.26 20.23
N SER A 41 -12.48 7.74 19.92
CA SER A 41 -12.90 7.35 18.57
C SER A 41 -12.77 8.46 17.51
N GLY A 42 -12.84 9.73 17.90
CA GLY A 42 -12.55 10.85 17.01
C GLY A 42 -11.09 10.90 16.55
N MET A 43 -10.12 10.57 17.40
CA MET A 43 -8.69 10.73 17.12
C MET A 43 -8.08 9.63 16.23
N THR A 44 -8.83 8.58 15.92
CA THR A 44 -8.30 7.37 15.27
C THR A 44 -8.90 7.10 13.90
N VAL A 45 -9.48 8.09 13.23
CA VAL A 45 -10.29 7.85 12.03
C VAL A 45 -9.44 7.98 10.75
N HIS A 46 -9.75 7.14 9.75
CA HIS A 46 -9.33 7.24 8.35
C HIS A 46 -7.99 6.60 7.89
N GLY A 47 -7.36 5.72 8.68
CA GLY A 47 -6.20 4.95 8.20
C GLY A 47 -6.48 4.09 6.96
N ASN A 48 -7.76 3.77 6.73
CA ASN A 48 -8.24 3.05 5.55
C ASN A 48 -8.06 3.87 4.25
N ILE A 49 -8.15 5.21 4.30
CA ILE A 49 -7.92 6.09 3.13
C ILE A 49 -6.48 6.04 2.66
N ALA A 50 -5.52 5.91 3.59
CA ALA A 50 -4.11 5.76 3.25
C ALA A 50 -3.86 4.46 2.47
N VAL A 51 -4.58 3.37 2.79
CA VAL A 51 -4.52 2.11 2.03
C VAL A 51 -5.09 2.29 0.62
N ASP A 52 -6.21 3.00 0.46
CA ASP A 52 -6.76 3.31 -0.86
C ASP A 52 -5.78 4.16 -1.68
N PHE A 53 -5.07 5.10 -1.04
CA PHE A 53 -4.01 5.87 -1.67
C PHE A 53 -2.86 4.98 -2.16
N PHE A 54 -2.41 3.99 -1.37
CA PHE A 54 -1.40 3.03 -1.80
C PHE A 54 -1.85 2.24 -3.03
N LEU A 55 -3.10 1.78 -3.05
CA LEU A 55 -3.66 1.03 -4.18
C LEU A 55 -3.79 1.90 -5.44
N CYS A 56 -4.27 3.14 -5.29
CA CYS A 56 -4.33 4.12 -6.36
C CYS A 56 -2.93 4.44 -6.92
N LEU A 57 -1.96 4.71 -6.04
CA LEU A 57 -0.58 4.93 -6.43
C LEU A 57 0.03 3.71 -7.13
N SER A 58 -0.31 2.49 -6.68
CA SER A 58 0.11 1.25 -7.33
C SER A 58 -0.42 1.18 -8.76
N GLY A 59 -1.72 1.44 -8.98
CA GLY A 59 -2.32 1.47 -10.30
C GLY A 59 -1.63 2.46 -11.25
N PHE A 60 -1.35 3.67 -10.77
CA PHE A 60 -0.62 4.67 -11.55
C PHE A 60 0.80 4.22 -11.91
N VAL A 61 1.59 3.80 -10.91
CA VAL A 61 3.01 3.47 -11.10
C VAL A 61 3.18 2.22 -11.95
N LEU A 62 2.33 1.21 -11.76
CA LEU A 62 2.39 -0.02 -12.54
C LEU A 62 2.00 0.21 -13.99
N ALA A 63 0.96 1.01 -14.25
CA ALA A 63 0.60 1.40 -15.60
C ALA A 63 1.73 2.18 -16.27
N PHE A 64 2.34 3.14 -15.57
CA PHE A 64 3.50 3.89 -16.07
C PHE A 64 4.72 3.00 -16.39
N ALA A 65 5.05 2.06 -15.51
CA ALA A 65 6.30 1.30 -15.60
C ALA A 65 6.21 0.02 -16.46
N HIS A 66 5.05 -0.64 -16.50
CA HIS A 66 4.92 -2.00 -17.04
C HIS A 66 3.91 -2.15 -18.18
N GLU A 67 2.98 -1.22 -18.37
CA GLU A 67 1.87 -1.43 -19.32
C GLU A 67 2.35 -1.67 -20.75
N ARG A 68 3.20 -0.78 -21.29
CA ARG A 68 3.69 -0.91 -22.66
C ARG A 68 4.32 -2.28 -22.91
N ARG A 69 5.13 -2.73 -21.96
CA ARG A 69 5.88 -3.97 -22.03
C ARG A 69 4.96 -5.20 -21.97
N LEU A 70 3.97 -5.18 -21.07
CA LEU A 70 2.96 -6.23 -20.94
C LEU A 70 2.07 -6.35 -22.19
N ARG A 71 1.80 -5.24 -22.89
CA ARG A 71 1.04 -5.25 -24.15
C ARG A 71 1.84 -5.81 -25.33
N GLU A 72 3.14 -5.51 -25.39
CA GLU A 72 4.00 -5.90 -26.51
C GLU A 72 4.45 -7.37 -26.43
N ASN A 73 4.66 -7.94 -25.23
CA ASN A 73 5.27 -9.27 -25.07
C ASN A 73 4.52 -10.20 -24.10
N GLY A 74 4.03 -11.34 -24.61
CA GLY A 74 3.31 -12.35 -23.83
C GLY A 74 4.09 -12.93 -22.63
N GLY A 75 5.39 -13.21 -22.81
CA GLY A 75 6.29 -13.80 -21.80
C GLY A 75 6.70 -12.89 -20.64
N GLU A 76 6.16 -11.67 -20.57
CA GLU A 76 6.51 -10.70 -19.52
C GLU A 76 5.64 -10.75 -18.28
N LEU A 77 4.52 -11.48 -18.31
CA LEU A 77 3.66 -11.63 -17.12
C LEU A 77 4.45 -12.25 -15.97
N ALA A 78 5.19 -13.33 -16.22
CA ALA A 78 6.01 -13.99 -15.21
C ALA A 78 7.10 -13.06 -14.66
N ARG A 79 7.75 -12.26 -15.53
CA ARG A 79 8.76 -11.27 -15.10
C ARG A 79 8.14 -10.14 -14.27
N PHE A 80 6.95 -9.66 -14.65
CA PHE A 80 6.20 -8.69 -13.89
C PHE A 80 5.86 -9.25 -12.50
N LEU A 81 5.24 -10.41 -12.41
CA LEU A 81 4.87 -11.04 -11.14
C LEU A 81 6.12 -11.30 -10.27
N MET A 82 7.20 -11.80 -10.86
CA MET A 82 8.47 -12.00 -10.16
C MET A 82 9.04 -10.68 -9.62
N SER A 83 8.95 -9.59 -10.39
CA SER A 83 9.40 -8.27 -9.91
C SER A 83 8.61 -7.80 -8.68
N ARG A 84 7.32 -8.16 -8.59
CA ARG A 84 6.49 -7.88 -7.42
C ARG A 84 6.92 -8.73 -6.23
N VAL A 85 7.12 -10.03 -6.42
CA VAL A 85 7.58 -10.94 -5.36
C VAL A 85 8.92 -10.46 -4.78
N VAL A 86 9.91 -10.21 -5.64
CA VAL A 86 11.24 -9.72 -5.22
C VAL A 86 11.16 -8.40 -4.46
N ARG A 87 10.22 -7.52 -4.83
CA ARG A 87 10.01 -6.23 -4.17
C ARG A 87 9.33 -6.35 -2.80
N LEU A 88 8.32 -7.22 -2.68
CA LEU A 88 7.44 -7.27 -1.52
C LEU A 88 7.92 -8.25 -0.44
N TRP A 89 8.40 -9.43 -0.83
CA TRP A 89 8.68 -10.52 0.12
C TRP A 89 9.76 -10.24 1.17
N PRO A 90 10.84 -9.47 0.91
CA PRO A 90 11.84 -9.20 1.93
C PRO A 90 11.26 -8.56 3.19
N SER A 91 10.42 -7.54 3.02
CA SER A 91 9.82 -6.82 4.15
C SER A 91 8.61 -7.57 4.74
N VAL A 92 7.90 -8.37 3.92
CA VAL A 92 6.90 -9.33 4.44
C VAL A 92 7.55 -10.31 5.38
N LEU A 93 8.65 -10.96 4.97
CA LEU A 93 9.35 -11.91 5.82
C LEU A 93 9.79 -11.26 7.14
N ALA A 94 10.36 -10.06 7.09
CA ALA A 94 10.75 -9.33 8.29
C ALA A 94 9.55 -9.02 9.21
N GLY A 95 8.42 -8.60 8.65
CA GLY A 95 7.18 -8.36 9.40
C GLY A 95 6.60 -9.63 10.02
N SER A 96 6.61 -10.75 9.28
CA SER A 96 6.16 -12.06 9.76
C SER A 96 7.03 -12.58 10.90
N VAL A 97 8.35 -12.43 10.79
CA VAL A 97 9.29 -12.82 11.85
C VAL A 97 9.07 -11.96 13.09
N ALA A 98 8.93 -10.64 12.94
CA ALA A 98 8.62 -9.74 14.06
C ALA A 98 7.29 -10.13 14.74
N ALA A 99 6.25 -10.45 13.96
CA ALA A 99 4.97 -10.93 14.49
C ALA A 99 5.13 -12.27 15.24
N LEU A 100 5.95 -13.19 14.74
CA LEU A 100 6.24 -14.47 15.40
C LEU A 100 6.95 -14.29 16.74
N LEU A 101 7.97 -13.43 16.78
CA LEU A 101 8.69 -13.13 18.03
C LEU A 101 7.76 -12.53 19.08
N VAL A 102 6.89 -11.59 18.67
CA VAL A 102 5.87 -11.04 19.57
C VAL A 102 4.90 -12.12 20.02
N ALA A 103 4.40 -12.97 19.12
CA ALA A 103 3.44 -14.02 19.47
C ALA A 103 4.00 -15.05 20.47
N LEU A 104 5.27 -15.46 20.31
CA LEU A 104 5.93 -16.43 21.19
C LEU A 104 6.36 -15.83 22.53
N GLY A 105 6.74 -14.54 22.55
CA GLY A 105 7.15 -13.83 23.78
C GLY A 105 5.98 -13.38 24.67
N MET A 106 4.74 -13.55 24.23
CA MET A 106 3.56 -13.10 24.95
C MET A 106 3.01 -14.16 25.91
N ALA A 107 2.93 -13.82 27.20
CA ALA A 107 2.10 -14.56 28.14
C ALA A 107 0.63 -14.55 27.69
N GLY A 108 0.00 -15.73 27.59
CA GLY A 108 -1.36 -15.87 27.06
C GLY A 108 -1.48 -15.67 25.53
N GLY A 109 -0.36 -15.62 24.82
CA GLY A 109 -0.33 -15.63 23.35
C GLY A 109 -0.85 -16.96 22.78
N PRO A 110 -1.01 -17.05 21.45
CA PRO A 110 -1.36 -18.32 20.82
C PRO A 110 -0.29 -19.37 21.15
N GLY A 111 -0.72 -20.60 21.48
CA GLY A 111 0.23 -21.70 21.70
C GLY A 111 1.19 -21.85 20.51
N ALA A 112 2.43 -22.28 20.77
CA ALA A 112 3.51 -22.26 19.78
C ALA A 112 3.14 -22.90 18.43
N SER A 113 2.41 -24.02 18.45
CA SER A 113 1.93 -24.69 17.23
C SER A 113 0.98 -23.80 16.39
N SER A 114 0.11 -23.04 17.03
CA SER A 114 -0.79 -22.09 16.35
C SER A 114 0.00 -20.91 15.77
N ALA A 115 0.97 -20.38 16.52
CA ALA A 115 1.85 -19.31 16.06
C ALA A 115 2.66 -19.74 14.82
N TYR A 116 3.21 -20.95 14.80
CA TYR A 116 3.96 -21.47 13.64
C TYR A 116 3.07 -21.68 12.41
N ARG A 117 1.84 -22.17 12.58
CA ARG A 117 0.87 -22.28 11.46
C ARG A 117 0.51 -20.90 10.90
N ALA A 118 0.22 -19.93 11.76
CA ALA A 118 -0.11 -18.58 11.35
C ALA A 118 1.08 -17.89 10.66
N PHE A 119 2.29 -18.12 11.16
CA PHE A 119 3.53 -17.67 10.52
C PHE A 119 3.68 -18.27 9.12
N ALA A 120 3.51 -19.59 8.95
CA ALA A 120 3.62 -20.25 7.64
C ALA A 120 2.63 -19.68 6.62
N LEU A 121 1.37 -19.45 7.00
CA LEU A 121 0.36 -18.81 6.14
C LEU A 121 0.74 -17.37 5.80
N SER A 122 1.35 -16.64 6.73
CA SER A 122 1.80 -15.26 6.49
C SER A 122 2.89 -15.15 5.43
N LEU A 123 3.73 -16.19 5.24
CA LEU A 123 4.78 -16.21 4.21
C LEU A 123 4.25 -16.21 2.78
N VAL A 124 3.00 -16.66 2.61
CA VAL A 124 2.26 -16.60 1.35
C VAL A 124 1.12 -15.59 1.38
N VAL A 125 1.09 -14.72 2.40
CA VAL A 125 0.11 -13.66 2.59
C VAL A 125 -1.34 -14.20 2.60
N LEU A 126 -1.56 -15.32 3.29
CA LEU A 126 -2.88 -15.91 3.48
C LEU A 126 -3.38 -15.75 4.93
N PRO A 127 -4.70 -15.54 5.12
CA PRO A 127 -5.30 -15.57 6.44
C PRO A 127 -5.48 -17.01 6.91
N ARG A 128 -5.57 -17.18 8.23
CA ARG A 128 -6.11 -18.39 8.85
C ARG A 128 -7.63 -18.29 8.90
N LEU A 129 -8.32 -19.36 8.51
CA LEU A 129 -9.77 -19.45 8.63
C LEU A 129 -10.17 -19.87 10.05
N GLU A 130 -11.07 -19.11 10.66
CA GLU A 130 -11.73 -19.44 11.93
C GLU A 130 -13.24 -19.27 11.76
N GLY A 131 -13.92 -20.34 11.34
CA GLY A 131 -15.32 -20.26 10.92
C GLY A 131 -15.45 -19.34 9.70
N GLN A 132 -16.24 -18.28 9.83
CA GLN A 132 -16.40 -17.24 8.79
C GLN A 132 -15.32 -16.15 8.85
N ASN A 133 -14.47 -16.14 9.89
CA ASN A 133 -13.48 -15.09 10.10
C ASN A 133 -12.17 -15.39 9.38
N LEU A 134 -11.56 -14.33 8.83
CA LEU A 134 -10.26 -14.32 8.18
C LEU A 134 -9.25 -13.65 9.12
N VAL A 135 -8.46 -14.46 9.82
CA VAL A 135 -7.52 -13.98 10.84
C VAL A 135 -6.12 -13.85 10.25
N TRP A 136 -5.63 -12.62 10.17
CA TRP A 136 -4.30 -12.31 9.64
C TRP A 136 -3.27 -12.32 10.76
N PHE A 137 -2.16 -13.02 10.54
CA PHE A 137 -1.08 -13.08 11.54
C PHE A 137 -0.45 -11.71 11.78
N ASN A 138 -0.24 -10.97 10.69
CA ASN A 138 0.04 -9.54 10.73
C ASN A 138 -1.17 -8.82 10.12
N GLY A 139 -1.86 -8.03 10.95
CA GLY A 139 -3.11 -7.35 10.60
C GLY A 139 -3.03 -6.42 9.40
N VAL A 140 -1.85 -6.02 8.90
CA VAL A 140 -1.78 -5.24 7.65
C VAL A 140 -1.73 -6.08 6.38
N TYR A 141 -1.58 -7.42 6.48
CA TYR A 141 -1.41 -8.29 5.31
C TYR A 141 -2.67 -8.48 4.48
N TRP A 142 -3.86 -8.20 5.00
CA TRP A 142 -5.09 -8.21 4.20
C TRP A 142 -4.98 -7.27 2.99
N SER A 143 -4.38 -6.11 3.18
CA SER A 143 -4.21 -5.11 2.11
C SER A 143 -3.11 -5.49 1.13
N LEU A 144 -2.09 -6.23 1.58
CA LEU A 144 -1.04 -6.75 0.72
C LEU A 144 -1.57 -7.88 -0.15
N PHE A 145 -2.42 -8.74 0.42
CA PHE A 145 -3.19 -9.72 -0.34
C PHE A 145 -4.04 -9.03 -1.41
N ALA A 146 -4.75 -7.95 -1.03
CA ALA A 146 -5.50 -7.11 -1.97
C ALA A 146 -4.60 -6.58 -3.10
N GLU A 147 -3.43 -6.04 -2.76
CA GLU A 147 -2.47 -5.51 -3.72
C GLU A 147 -1.98 -6.60 -4.70
N ILE A 148 -1.62 -7.78 -4.21
CA ILE A 148 -1.19 -8.90 -5.06
C ILE A 148 -2.32 -9.32 -6.00
N LEU A 149 -3.53 -9.50 -5.47
CA LEU A 149 -4.70 -9.89 -6.24
C LEU A 149 -4.99 -8.88 -7.36
N VAL A 150 -5.04 -7.59 -7.03
CA VAL A 150 -5.32 -6.53 -7.99
C VAL A 150 -4.21 -6.39 -9.03
N ASN A 151 -2.94 -6.54 -8.64
CA ASN A 151 -1.81 -6.52 -9.58
C ASN A 151 -1.89 -7.66 -10.60
N VAL A 152 -2.27 -8.87 -10.17
CA VAL A 152 -2.47 -10.03 -11.05
C VAL A 152 -3.63 -9.78 -12.01
N LEU A 153 -4.79 -9.36 -11.48
CA LEU A 153 -5.98 -9.07 -12.28
C LEU A 153 -5.68 -8.00 -13.32
N TRP A 154 -5.04 -6.90 -12.92
CA TRP A 154 -4.63 -5.85 -13.85
C TRP A 154 -3.68 -6.34 -14.94
N ALA A 155 -2.66 -7.14 -14.60
CA ALA A 155 -1.71 -7.63 -15.58
C ALA A 155 -2.33 -8.56 -16.63
N ILE A 156 -3.43 -9.25 -16.28
CA ILE A 156 -4.25 -10.02 -17.21
C ILE A 156 -5.16 -9.09 -18.02
N SER A 157 -5.90 -8.20 -17.36
CA SER A 157 -6.85 -7.28 -17.99
C SER A 157 -6.21 -6.31 -18.97
N VAL A 158 -5.00 -5.82 -18.70
CA VAL A 158 -4.32 -4.85 -19.58
C VAL A 158 -3.96 -5.44 -20.95
N LYS A 159 -3.78 -6.76 -21.03
CA LYS A 159 -3.55 -7.47 -22.30
C LYS A 159 -4.85 -7.61 -23.11
N ALA A 160 -5.95 -7.90 -22.42
CA ALA A 160 -7.25 -8.15 -23.05
C ALA A 160 -8.00 -6.85 -23.41
N LEU A 161 -7.76 -5.76 -22.67
CA LEU A 161 -8.58 -4.56 -22.74
C LEU A 161 -7.81 -3.36 -23.28
N GLY A 162 -8.46 -2.62 -24.20
CA GLY A 162 -8.03 -1.29 -24.60
C GLY A 162 -8.39 -0.21 -23.56
N ASN A 163 -8.02 1.03 -23.84
CA ASN A 163 -8.29 2.16 -22.94
C ASN A 163 -9.77 2.34 -22.60
N ARG A 164 -10.67 2.13 -23.57
CA ARG A 164 -12.11 2.20 -23.35
C ARG A 164 -12.58 1.16 -22.33
N GLY A 165 -12.15 -0.10 -22.47
CA GLY A 165 -12.52 -1.18 -21.56
C GLY A 165 -12.03 -0.93 -20.12
N LEU A 166 -10.80 -0.42 -19.96
CA LEU A 166 -10.26 -0.09 -18.63
C LEU A 166 -11.02 1.07 -17.97
N ILE A 167 -11.42 2.09 -18.75
CA ILE A 167 -12.26 3.19 -18.24
C ILE A 167 -13.66 2.69 -17.87
N THR A 168 -14.26 1.81 -18.69
CA THR A 168 -15.54 1.18 -18.37
C THR A 168 -15.46 0.38 -17.08
N ILE A 169 -14.41 -0.43 -16.88
CA ILE A 169 -14.21 -1.17 -15.63
C ILE A 169 -14.06 -0.22 -14.44
N ALA A 170 -13.26 0.84 -14.56
CA ALA A 170 -13.13 1.84 -13.51
C ALA A 170 -14.47 2.46 -13.15
N PHE A 171 -15.31 2.79 -14.14
CA PHE A 171 -16.64 3.32 -13.95
C PHE A 171 -17.57 2.31 -13.24
N VAL A 172 -17.64 1.07 -13.72
CA VAL A 172 -18.47 0.01 -13.11
C VAL A 172 -18.05 -0.25 -11.67
N LEU A 173 -16.75 -0.33 -11.39
CA LEU A 173 -16.23 -0.50 -10.03
C LEU A 173 -16.53 0.70 -9.13
N SER A 174 -16.52 1.91 -9.68
CA SER A 174 -16.89 3.14 -8.95
C SER A 174 -18.37 3.15 -8.56
N VAL A 175 -19.24 2.70 -9.47
CA VAL A 175 -20.68 2.52 -9.17
C VAL A 175 -20.86 1.40 -8.15
N ALA A 176 -20.18 0.26 -8.32
CA ALA A 176 -20.28 -0.87 -7.41
C ALA A 176 -19.82 -0.54 -5.99
N ILE A 177 -18.69 0.15 -5.80
CA ILE A 177 -18.24 0.55 -4.46
C ILE A 177 -19.18 1.56 -3.82
N THR A 178 -19.76 2.47 -4.62
CA THR A 178 -20.76 3.42 -4.12
C THR A 178 -22.00 2.69 -3.63
N TRP A 179 -22.51 1.73 -4.41
CA TRP A 179 -23.66 0.92 -4.04
C TRP A 179 -23.39 0.06 -2.79
N ILE A 180 -22.27 -0.67 -2.75
CA ILE A 180 -21.87 -1.47 -1.59
C ILE A 180 -21.73 -0.61 -0.34
N ALA A 181 -21.16 0.60 -0.49
CA ALA A 181 -20.97 1.50 0.64
C ALA A 181 -22.30 1.99 1.24
N ILE A 182 -23.29 2.25 0.39
CA ILE A 182 -24.66 2.62 0.82
C ILE A 182 -25.34 1.42 1.48
N ASP A 183 -25.28 0.26 0.83
CA ASP A 183 -25.94 -0.97 1.30
C ASP A 183 -25.42 -1.43 2.68
N HIS A 184 -24.10 -1.43 2.87
CA HIS A 184 -23.48 -1.80 4.14
C HIS A 184 -23.41 -0.65 5.15
N ASN A 185 -23.86 0.56 4.77
CA ASN A 185 -23.71 1.79 5.53
C ASN A 185 -22.28 1.98 6.09
N SER A 186 -21.27 1.63 5.28
CA SER A 186 -19.86 1.63 5.66
C SER A 186 -18.96 1.65 4.44
N VAL A 187 -17.73 2.07 4.64
CA VAL A 187 -16.62 2.04 3.67
C VAL A 187 -15.39 1.35 4.26
N HIS A 188 -15.49 0.91 5.51
CA HIS A 188 -14.43 0.27 6.27
C HIS A 188 -14.37 -1.22 5.98
N PHE A 189 -14.21 -1.58 4.70
CA PHE A 189 -14.07 -2.96 4.27
C PHE A 189 -12.62 -3.40 4.32
N PHE A 190 -12.39 -4.53 4.95
CA PHE A 190 -11.14 -5.29 4.94
C PHE A 190 -11.48 -6.78 4.99
N TYR A 191 -10.53 -7.64 4.58
CA TYR A 191 -10.75 -9.09 4.56
C TYR A 191 -10.78 -9.69 5.97
N GLN A 192 -11.78 -9.34 6.79
CA GLN A 192 -11.98 -9.84 8.14
C GLN A 192 -12.85 -11.09 8.21
N SER A 193 -13.66 -11.30 7.18
CA SER A 193 -14.62 -12.39 7.09
C SER A 193 -14.96 -12.70 5.63
N VAL A 194 -15.58 -13.86 5.38
CA VAL A 194 -15.92 -14.34 4.03
C VAL A 194 -16.87 -13.39 3.30
N ASP A 195 -17.88 -12.84 4.00
CA ASP A 195 -18.82 -11.85 3.46
C ASP A 195 -18.13 -10.55 3.03
N MET A 196 -17.02 -10.18 3.68
CA MET A 196 -16.25 -8.99 3.38
C MET A 196 -15.27 -9.17 2.21
N ILE A 197 -15.15 -10.36 1.63
CA ILE A 197 -14.27 -10.61 0.48
C ILE A 197 -14.67 -9.76 -0.72
N VAL A 198 -15.96 -9.75 -1.08
CA VAL A 198 -16.45 -9.00 -2.24
C VAL A 198 -16.34 -7.48 -2.03
N PRO A 199 -16.88 -6.90 -0.94
CA PRO A 199 -16.74 -5.46 -0.64
C PRO A 199 -15.28 -4.98 -0.67
N THR A 200 -14.38 -5.72 -0.04
CA THR A 200 -12.95 -5.36 0.03
C THR A 200 -12.28 -5.46 -1.33
N THR A 201 -12.58 -6.49 -2.11
CA THR A 201 -12.00 -6.67 -3.46
C THR A 201 -12.47 -5.58 -4.42
N VAL A 202 -13.77 -5.24 -4.39
CA VAL A 202 -14.33 -4.16 -5.23
C VAL A 202 -13.72 -2.82 -4.86
N ARG A 203 -13.60 -2.51 -3.56
CA ARG A 203 -12.92 -1.30 -3.08
C ARG A 203 -11.46 -1.22 -3.56
N ALA A 204 -10.74 -2.32 -3.45
CA ALA A 204 -9.34 -2.38 -3.84
C ALA A 204 -9.14 -2.19 -5.35
N LEU A 205 -9.97 -2.87 -6.15
CA LEU A 205 -10.01 -2.72 -7.60
C LEU A 205 -10.39 -1.30 -8.02
N ALA A 206 -11.43 -0.70 -7.41
CA ALA A 206 -11.86 0.67 -7.70
C ALA A 206 -10.71 1.67 -7.45
N SER A 207 -10.09 1.61 -6.27
CA SER A 207 -8.96 2.48 -5.90
C SER A 207 -7.80 2.36 -6.88
N PHE A 208 -7.42 1.13 -7.23
CA PHE A 208 -6.36 0.86 -8.19
C PHE A 208 -6.69 1.35 -9.61
N CYS A 209 -7.90 1.06 -10.10
CA CYS A 209 -8.37 1.49 -11.41
C CYS A 209 -8.39 3.02 -11.53
N MET A 210 -8.74 3.75 -10.47
CA MET A 210 -8.63 5.21 -10.46
C MET A 210 -7.18 5.71 -10.60
N GLY A 211 -6.21 4.94 -10.09
CA GLY A 211 -4.79 5.15 -10.36
C GLY A 211 -4.42 4.98 -11.83
N VAL A 212 -4.95 3.95 -12.49
CA VAL A 212 -4.77 3.71 -13.93
C VAL A 212 -5.40 4.85 -14.75
N VAL A 213 -6.58 5.33 -14.36
CA VAL A 213 -7.25 6.50 -14.97
C VAL A 213 -6.38 7.75 -14.82
N ALA A 214 -5.83 8.00 -13.63
CA ALA A 214 -4.89 9.11 -13.40
C ALA A 214 -3.67 9.00 -14.33
N TYR A 215 -3.13 7.80 -14.54
CA TYR A 215 -2.03 7.59 -15.49
C TYR A 215 -2.42 7.91 -16.93
N ARG A 216 -3.63 7.55 -17.39
CA ARG A 216 -4.13 7.93 -18.73
C ARG A 216 -4.22 9.44 -18.92
N ILE A 217 -4.71 10.16 -17.91
CA ILE A 217 -4.78 11.64 -17.95
C ILE A 217 -3.37 12.23 -18.02
N TYR A 218 -2.44 11.70 -17.21
CA TYR A 218 -1.03 12.08 -17.23
C TYR A 218 -0.37 11.82 -18.60
N GLU A 219 -0.59 10.64 -19.17
CA GLU A 219 -0.03 10.21 -20.46
C GLU A 219 -0.58 11.02 -21.63
N ALA A 220 -1.86 11.39 -21.59
CA ALA A 220 -2.48 12.23 -22.61
C ALA A 220 -1.91 13.66 -22.67
N ARG A 221 -1.10 14.08 -21.67
CA ARG A 221 -0.46 15.41 -21.58
C ARG A 221 -1.43 16.59 -21.69
N ARG A 222 -2.72 16.37 -21.40
CA ARG A 222 -3.77 17.39 -21.49
C ARG A 222 -3.78 18.37 -20.32
N VAL A 223 -3.24 17.95 -19.19
CA VAL A 223 -3.19 18.74 -17.96
C VAL A 223 -1.74 19.15 -17.71
N LYS A 224 -1.53 20.44 -17.44
CA LYS A 224 -0.27 20.98 -16.95
C LYS A 224 -0.56 21.64 -15.60
N ALA A 225 0.07 21.13 -14.55
CA ALA A 225 -0.05 21.67 -13.21
C ALA A 225 1.28 21.44 -12.49
N ASP A 226 1.66 22.39 -11.65
CA ASP A 226 2.79 22.23 -10.74
C ASP A 226 2.36 22.61 -9.32
N VAL A 227 1.99 21.58 -8.55
CA VAL A 227 1.53 21.75 -7.17
C VAL A 227 2.66 21.40 -6.21
N ALA A 228 2.89 22.25 -5.21
CA ALA A 228 3.92 22.03 -4.22
C ALA A 228 3.62 20.75 -3.40
N PRO A 229 4.62 19.89 -3.12
CA PRO A 229 4.40 18.66 -2.34
C PRO A 229 3.74 18.89 -0.99
N VAL A 230 4.00 20.03 -0.34
CA VAL A 230 3.37 20.38 0.95
C VAL A 230 1.83 20.50 0.84
N ILE A 231 1.31 21.01 -0.28
CA ILE A 231 -0.13 21.12 -0.53
C ILE A 231 -0.73 19.73 -0.72
N LEU A 232 -0.04 18.86 -1.46
CA LEU A 232 -0.47 17.48 -1.67
C LEU A 232 -0.44 16.67 -0.37
N ILE A 233 0.58 16.89 0.48
CA ILE A 233 0.69 16.28 1.80
C ILE A 233 -0.45 16.78 2.71
N ALA A 234 -0.73 18.09 2.72
CA ALA A 234 -1.84 18.64 3.48
C ALA A 234 -3.20 18.06 3.00
N ALA A 235 -3.40 17.95 1.70
CA ALA A 235 -4.59 17.33 1.11
C ALA A 235 -4.73 15.85 1.52
N LEU A 236 -3.62 15.10 1.53
CA LEU A 236 -3.62 13.69 1.95
C LEU A 236 -3.89 13.53 3.46
N LEU A 237 -3.38 14.44 4.29
CA LEU A 237 -3.54 14.42 5.74
C LEU A 237 -4.89 14.94 6.22
N PHE A 238 -5.62 15.70 5.39
CA PHE A 238 -6.87 16.34 5.75
C PHE A 238 -7.89 15.41 6.45
N PRO A 239 -8.13 14.15 6.01
CA PRO A 239 -9.07 13.26 6.69
C PRO A 239 -8.69 12.98 8.15
N MET A 240 -7.39 12.96 8.49
CA MET A 240 -6.94 12.69 9.86
C MET A 240 -7.15 13.87 10.81
N ILE A 241 -7.33 15.08 10.28
CA ILE A 241 -7.42 16.33 11.06
C ILE A 241 -8.88 16.71 11.35
N VAL A 242 -9.85 16.03 10.71
CA VAL A 242 -11.30 16.27 10.90
C VAL A 242 -11.93 15.11 11.69
N PRO A 243 -11.62 14.97 12.99
CA PRO A 243 -12.20 13.93 13.83
C PRO A 243 -13.68 14.21 14.12
N GLY A 244 -14.55 13.21 13.93
CA GLY A 244 -15.87 13.17 14.57
C GLY A 244 -17.00 13.98 13.92
N VAL A 245 -16.87 14.41 12.66
CA VAL A 245 -17.98 15.06 11.95
C VAL A 245 -18.80 14.01 11.19
N SER A 246 -20.04 13.77 11.59
CA SER A 246 -20.90 12.67 11.11
C SER A 246 -21.19 12.68 9.60
N TRP A 247 -21.10 13.84 8.93
CA TRP A 247 -21.26 13.98 7.47
C TRP A 247 -20.01 13.57 6.67
N PHE A 248 -18.86 13.33 7.33
CA PHE A 248 -17.58 12.93 6.73
C PHE A 248 -17.35 11.41 6.67
N GLY A 249 -18.37 10.57 6.93
CA GLY A 249 -18.25 9.11 6.88
C GLY A 249 -18.08 8.54 5.46
N ILE A 250 -19.18 8.04 4.90
CA ILE A 250 -19.19 7.38 3.58
C ILE A 250 -18.91 8.37 2.43
N PRO A 251 -19.53 9.56 2.35
CA PRO A 251 -19.33 10.46 1.21
C PRO A 251 -17.89 10.97 1.08
N LEU A 252 -17.24 11.36 2.20
CA LEU A 252 -15.84 11.77 2.17
C LEU A 252 -14.94 10.62 1.72
N SER A 253 -15.13 9.43 2.28
CA SER A 253 -14.27 8.30 1.94
C SER A 253 -14.41 7.91 0.47
N LEU A 254 -15.64 7.92 -0.08
CA LEU A 254 -15.87 7.74 -1.51
C LEU A 254 -15.23 8.85 -2.33
N PHE A 255 -15.33 10.12 -1.89
CA PHE A 255 -14.63 11.23 -2.53
C PHE A 255 -13.11 11.03 -2.53
N TYR A 256 -12.52 10.52 -1.46
CA TYR A 256 -11.09 10.22 -1.43
C TYR A 256 -10.70 9.08 -2.36
N ILE A 257 -11.45 7.98 -2.33
CA ILE A 257 -11.23 6.80 -3.18
C ILE A 257 -11.34 7.17 -4.66
N LEU A 258 -12.39 7.91 -5.03
CA LEU A 258 -12.77 8.14 -6.43
C LEU A 258 -12.19 9.44 -7.01
N CYS A 259 -11.91 10.45 -6.19
CA CYS A 259 -11.55 11.78 -6.68
C CYS A 259 -10.22 12.29 -6.08
N ALA A 260 -10.11 12.38 -4.74
CA ALA A 260 -8.98 13.06 -4.11
C ALA A 260 -7.66 12.29 -4.32
N ASN A 261 -7.62 10.98 -4.03
CA ASN A 261 -6.43 10.16 -4.21
C ASN A 261 -5.91 10.16 -5.67
N PRO A 262 -6.73 9.89 -6.70
CA PRO A 262 -6.25 9.94 -8.08
C PRO A 262 -5.81 11.35 -8.49
N MET A 263 -6.43 12.41 -7.97
CA MET A 263 -5.99 13.79 -8.20
C MET A 263 -4.64 14.08 -7.54
N ILE A 264 -4.45 13.68 -6.28
CA ILE A 264 -3.18 13.83 -5.55
C ILE A 264 -2.06 13.09 -6.29
N VAL A 265 -2.32 11.85 -6.75
CA VAL A 265 -1.36 11.06 -7.52
C VAL A 265 -1.06 11.71 -8.87
N LEU A 266 -2.07 12.19 -9.61
CA LEU A 266 -1.88 12.88 -10.88
C LEU A 266 -1.05 14.16 -10.72
N LEU A 267 -1.41 15.03 -9.79
CA LEU A 267 -0.71 16.30 -9.54
C LEU A 267 0.72 16.06 -9.03
N GLY A 268 0.92 15.06 -8.18
CA GLY A 268 2.24 14.65 -7.73
C GLY A 268 3.12 14.07 -8.85
N ALA A 269 2.52 13.46 -9.88
CA ALA A 269 3.24 12.99 -11.06
C ALA A 269 3.56 14.11 -12.07
N LEU A 270 2.68 15.12 -12.17
CA LEU A 270 2.86 16.28 -13.06
C LEU A 270 3.91 17.26 -12.53
N GLY A 271 3.99 17.44 -11.22
CA GLY A 271 4.95 18.34 -10.58
C GLY A 271 6.39 17.94 -10.87
N GLN A 272 7.15 18.84 -11.52
CA GLN A 272 8.58 18.65 -11.72
C GLN A 272 9.31 19.17 -10.48
N ARG A 273 9.93 18.26 -9.72
CA ARG A 273 10.64 18.62 -8.51
C ARG A 273 12.06 18.08 -8.57
N GLU A 274 12.99 18.90 -8.08
CA GLU A 274 14.37 18.51 -7.88
C GLU A 274 14.48 17.34 -6.90
N GLN A 275 15.64 16.70 -6.88
CA GLN A 275 15.91 15.56 -6.01
C GLN A 275 15.86 15.99 -4.53
N SER A 276 14.74 15.74 -3.87
CA SER A 276 14.64 15.87 -2.40
C SER A 276 15.09 14.58 -1.72
N ARG A 277 16.14 14.69 -0.89
CA ARG A 277 16.65 13.57 -0.08
C ARG A 277 15.59 13.07 0.91
N VAL A 278 14.81 13.97 1.50
CA VAL A 278 13.78 13.65 2.50
C VAL A 278 12.61 12.89 1.86
N LEU A 279 12.04 13.42 0.76
CA LEU A 279 10.91 12.76 0.08
C LEU A 279 11.33 11.38 -0.48
N THR A 280 12.55 11.31 -1.02
CA THR A 280 13.15 10.05 -1.47
C THR A 280 13.31 9.06 -0.32
N TRP A 281 13.78 9.50 0.85
CA TRP A 281 13.92 8.66 2.03
C TRP A 281 12.56 8.15 2.53
N LEU A 282 11.57 9.05 2.61
CA LEU A 282 10.18 8.71 2.97
C LEU A 282 9.61 7.61 2.07
N GLY A 283 9.78 7.71 0.75
CA GLY A 283 9.33 6.68 -0.17
C GLY A 283 10.11 5.37 -0.08
N ASN A 284 11.39 5.42 0.30
CA ASN A 284 12.20 4.22 0.46
C ASN A 284 11.88 3.46 1.76
N ILE A 285 11.52 4.16 2.84
CA ILE A 285 11.19 3.54 4.14
C ILE A 285 9.73 3.10 4.23
N SER A 286 8.86 3.61 3.36
CA SER A 286 7.41 3.40 3.45
C SER A 286 7.01 1.93 3.51
N PHE A 287 7.63 1.06 2.71
CA PHE A 287 7.25 -0.35 2.62
C PHE A 287 7.78 -1.20 3.79
N PRO A 288 9.06 -1.12 4.19
CA PRO A 288 9.53 -1.69 5.45
C PRO A 288 8.68 -1.25 6.64
N LEU A 289 8.41 0.06 6.76
CA LEU A 289 7.59 0.61 7.83
C LEU A 289 6.19 0.01 7.82
N TYR A 290 5.56 -0.06 6.65
CA TYR A 290 4.25 -0.68 6.49
C TYR A 290 4.25 -2.14 6.97
N ALA A 291 5.22 -2.95 6.55
CA ALA A 291 5.23 -4.38 6.88
C ALA A 291 5.55 -4.67 8.36
N THR A 292 6.33 -3.82 9.03
CA THR A 292 6.91 -4.12 10.36
C THR A 292 6.32 -3.32 11.52
N HIS A 293 5.55 -2.26 11.27
CA HIS A 293 5.08 -1.40 12.37
C HIS A 293 4.11 -2.11 13.31
N LEU A 294 3.22 -2.99 12.82
CA LEU A 294 2.15 -3.52 13.65
C LEU A 294 2.66 -4.36 14.84
N PRO A 295 3.63 -5.29 14.67
CA PRO A 295 4.27 -5.96 15.82
C PRO A 295 4.90 -4.99 16.83
N VAL A 296 5.53 -3.91 16.36
CA VAL A 296 6.14 -2.88 17.23
C VAL A 296 5.07 -2.14 18.02
N VAL A 297 4.01 -1.69 17.34
CA VAL A 297 2.86 -1.00 17.96
C VAL A 297 2.17 -1.91 18.98
N MET A 298 1.94 -3.17 18.64
CA MET A 298 1.32 -4.16 19.53
C MET A 298 2.15 -4.40 20.80
N LEU A 299 3.46 -4.56 20.65
CA LEU A 299 4.35 -4.83 21.78
C LEU A 299 4.42 -3.64 22.73
N LEU A 300 4.69 -2.44 22.21
CA LEU A 300 4.94 -1.25 23.02
C LEU A 300 3.65 -0.66 23.62
N SER A 301 2.52 -0.73 22.90
CA SER A 301 1.24 -0.20 23.42
C SER A 301 0.75 -0.94 24.67
N ARG A 302 1.16 -2.20 24.87
CA ARG A 302 0.78 -2.97 26.07
C ARG A 302 1.37 -2.41 27.36
N LEU A 303 2.56 -1.84 27.27
CA LEU A 303 3.22 -1.21 28.43
C LEU A 303 2.41 -0.01 28.94
N MET A 304 1.55 0.55 28.08
CA MET A 304 0.74 1.74 28.34
C MET A 304 -0.72 1.39 28.70
N ALA A 305 -1.05 0.11 28.89
CA ALA A 305 -2.38 -0.30 29.28
C ALA A 305 -2.72 0.27 30.67
N GLY A 306 -3.85 0.97 30.78
CA GLY A 306 -4.29 1.61 32.04
C GLY A 306 -3.69 2.98 32.31
N GLN A 307 -2.73 3.45 31.51
CA GLN A 307 -2.12 4.76 31.71
C GLN A 307 -3.00 5.94 31.28
N PRO A 308 -2.83 7.13 31.88
CA PRO A 308 -3.51 8.36 31.47
C PRO A 308 -3.29 8.70 29.98
N LEU A 309 -4.20 9.49 29.40
CA LEU A 309 -4.11 9.88 27.98
C LEU A 309 -2.81 10.62 27.66
N ALA A 310 -2.32 11.50 28.53
CA ALA A 310 -1.09 12.27 28.31
C ALA A 310 0.15 11.37 28.17
N GLU A 311 0.26 10.33 29.01
CA GLU A 311 1.34 9.34 28.92
C GLU A 311 1.23 8.51 27.65
N ARG A 312 0.01 8.09 27.27
CA ARG A 312 -0.23 7.38 26.01
C ARG A 312 0.13 8.24 24.79
N LEU A 313 -0.17 9.53 24.80
CA LEU A 313 0.23 10.47 23.74
C LEU A 313 1.75 10.62 23.64
N THR A 314 2.45 10.67 24.78
CA THR A 314 3.92 10.71 24.82
C THR A 314 4.50 9.41 24.27
N ALA A 315 3.94 8.27 24.68
CA ALA A 315 4.35 6.96 24.18
C ALA A 315 4.09 6.80 22.67
N ALA A 316 3.04 7.39 22.12
CA ALA A 316 2.78 7.37 20.67
C ALA A 316 3.97 7.91 19.86
N VAL A 317 4.60 9.00 20.31
CA VAL A 317 5.80 9.56 19.65
C VAL A 317 6.96 8.56 19.72
N GLY A 318 7.17 7.95 20.87
CA GLY A 318 8.18 6.90 21.06
C GLY A 318 7.94 5.67 20.16
N ILE A 319 6.68 5.25 20.01
CA ILE A 319 6.30 4.11 19.16
C ILE A 319 6.54 4.43 17.68
N VAL A 320 6.22 5.64 17.21
CA VAL A 320 6.56 6.08 15.85
C VAL A 320 8.08 6.03 15.63
N GLY A 321 8.86 6.55 16.58
CA GLY A 321 10.33 6.49 16.53
C GLY A 321 10.85 5.07 16.45
N ALA A 322 10.36 4.17 17.31
CA ALA A 322 10.73 2.75 17.32
C ALA A 322 10.36 2.06 15.99
N ALA A 323 9.15 2.31 15.47
CA ALA A 323 8.71 1.76 14.18
C ALA A 323 9.60 2.22 13.02
N LEU A 324 10.01 3.50 13.01
CA LEU A 324 10.95 4.04 12.02
C LEU A 324 12.34 3.41 12.13
N ILE A 325 12.85 3.20 13.34
CA ILE A 325 14.15 2.53 13.57
C ILE A 325 14.10 1.10 13.03
N VAL A 326 13.09 0.32 13.40
CA VAL A 326 12.91 -1.06 12.91
C VAL A 326 12.79 -1.09 11.40
N ALA A 327 11.99 -0.20 10.82
CA ALA A 327 11.83 -0.08 9.38
C ALA A 327 13.16 0.24 8.67
N GLU A 328 13.97 1.13 9.23
CA GLU A 328 15.28 1.50 8.69
C GLU A 328 16.29 0.36 8.76
N VAL A 329 16.29 -0.42 9.85
CA VAL A 329 17.09 -1.64 9.99
C VAL A 329 16.69 -2.65 8.91
N VAL A 330 15.40 -2.96 8.78
CA VAL A 330 14.89 -3.88 7.76
C VAL A 330 15.24 -3.39 6.35
N ARG A 331 15.07 -2.09 6.08
CA ARG A 331 15.42 -1.50 4.79
C ARG A 331 16.90 -1.67 4.44
N ARG A 332 17.80 -1.41 5.40
CA ARG A 332 19.26 -1.45 5.18
C ARG A 332 19.81 -2.86 5.07
N TYR A 333 19.36 -3.75 5.94
CA TYR A 333 19.97 -5.07 6.12
C TYR A 333 19.18 -6.23 5.50
N VAL A 334 17.89 -6.04 5.20
CA VAL A 334 17.04 -7.08 4.60
C VAL A 334 16.64 -6.69 3.18
N GLU A 335 15.92 -5.58 3.02
CA GLU A 335 15.33 -5.20 1.73
C GLU A 335 16.39 -4.86 0.68
N LYS A 336 17.33 -3.96 0.99
CA LYS A 336 18.37 -3.54 0.04
C LYS A 336 19.23 -4.71 -0.46
N PRO A 337 19.80 -5.58 0.42
CA PRO A 337 20.59 -6.72 -0.03
C PRO A 337 19.75 -7.71 -0.85
N ALA A 338 18.52 -8.01 -0.41
CA ALA A 338 17.63 -8.92 -1.13
C ALA A 338 17.31 -8.41 -2.53
N LEU A 339 16.99 -7.12 -2.68
CA LEU A 339 16.73 -6.50 -3.99
C LEU A 339 17.95 -6.54 -4.90
N ALA A 340 19.15 -6.25 -4.37
CA ALA A 340 20.38 -6.31 -5.16
C ALA A 340 20.66 -7.73 -5.66
N TYR A 341 20.51 -8.72 -4.78
CA TYR A 341 20.79 -10.12 -5.10
C TYR A 341 19.73 -10.75 -6.01
N LEU A 342 18.46 -10.70 -5.60
CA LEU A 342 17.34 -11.31 -6.32
C LEU A 342 17.04 -10.57 -7.62
N GLY A 343 17.14 -9.23 -7.61
CA GLY A 343 16.95 -8.41 -8.80
C GLY A 343 17.98 -8.74 -9.88
N ALA A 344 19.26 -8.85 -9.51
CA ALA A 344 20.33 -9.22 -10.45
C ALA A 344 20.14 -10.62 -11.06
N ARG A 345 19.66 -11.59 -10.28
CA ARG A 345 19.52 -12.99 -10.73
C ARG A 345 18.22 -13.28 -11.48
N LEU A 346 17.12 -12.65 -11.09
CA LEU A 346 15.77 -13.02 -11.56
C LEU A 346 15.15 -12.00 -12.53
N LEU A 347 15.61 -10.75 -12.52
CA LEU A 347 14.97 -9.66 -13.28
C LEU A 347 15.84 -9.11 -14.43
N VAL A 348 17.14 -9.45 -14.49
CA VAL A 348 18.02 -9.10 -15.61
C VAL A 348 17.82 -10.12 -16.74
N PRO A 349 17.57 -9.69 -17.99
CA PRO A 349 17.48 -10.63 -19.11
C PRO A 349 18.80 -11.40 -19.23
N ARG A 350 18.75 -12.73 -19.16
CA ARG A 350 19.90 -13.55 -19.57
C ARG A 350 20.21 -13.16 -21.01
N ARG A 351 21.38 -12.53 -21.25
CA ARG A 351 21.90 -12.42 -22.61
C ARG A 351 21.97 -13.85 -23.12
N ALA A 352 21.30 -14.13 -24.24
CA ALA A 352 21.51 -15.37 -24.96
C ALA A 352 23.02 -15.47 -25.20
N VAL A 353 23.65 -16.45 -24.56
CA VAL A 353 24.98 -16.87 -24.95
C VAL A 353 24.78 -17.41 -26.36
N SER A 354 25.15 -16.61 -27.36
CA SER A 354 25.34 -17.10 -28.71
C SER A 354 26.48 -18.11 -28.63
N VAL A 355 26.12 -19.38 -28.51
CA VAL A 355 27.05 -20.47 -28.82
C VAL A 355 27.21 -20.39 -30.33
N GLY A 356 28.32 -19.77 -30.75
CA GLY A 356 28.81 -19.82 -32.12
C GLY A 356 29.47 -21.16 -32.40
#